data_AF-A0A5Q4GKT1-F1
#
_entry.id   AF-A0A5Q4GKT1-F1
#
_cell.length_a   1.000
_cell.length_b   1.000
_cell.length_c   1.000
_cell.angle_alpha   90.00
_cell.angle_beta   90.00
_cell.angle_gamma   90.00
#
_symmetry.space_group_name_H-M   'P 1'
#
loop_
_entity.id
_entity.type
_entity.pdbx_description
1 polymer ?
#
loop_
_entity_poly.entity_id
_entity_poly.type
_entity_poly.pdbx_seq_one_letter_code
_entity_poly.pdbx_strand_id
1 'polypeptide(L)'
;MKIIKFYDELTQRLRGSGDWVAPIGLRLLLAYEFWTAGHGKFTVGTEAPRWFVNQDFVFPFGLLSANMNWFMVTWGEMLAAIALVLGLFTRFFAFSLLVITVVAIAAVHWPASWDSLGQLWEGYSVSRVVEDGEFRGNFRIPFLFLAMILPLVFWGGGKLSLDHLLVKLTRRDGLLNERREDLFAFGLAALVVGLGTVYLIPSWGIVLLLISAGLLGYTGYGRYAEQPA
;
A
#
# COMPACT_ATOMS: atom_id res chain seq x y z
N MET A 1 -38.09 -3.53 -19.45
CA MET A 1 -37.07 -4.46 -20.00
C MET A 1 -35.98 -3.80 -20.84
N LYS A 2 -36.26 -2.87 -21.78
CA LYS A 2 -35.20 -2.23 -22.61
C LYS A 2 -34.14 -1.44 -21.82
N ILE A 3 -34.56 -0.69 -20.79
CA ILE A 3 -33.65 0.10 -19.93
C ILE A 3 -32.69 -0.80 -19.15
N ILE A 4 -33.18 -1.90 -18.58
CA ILE A 4 -32.37 -2.87 -17.83
C ILE A 4 -31.33 -3.50 -18.76
N LYS A 5 -31.75 -3.98 -19.95
CA LYS A 5 -30.81 -4.54 -20.94
C LYS A 5 -29.74 -3.54 -21.37
N PHE A 6 -30.11 -2.30 -21.62
CA PHE A 6 -29.15 -1.24 -21.96
C PHE A 6 -28.16 -0.99 -20.82
N TYR A 7 -28.64 -0.93 -19.56
CA TYR A 7 -27.79 -0.78 -18.39
C TYR A 7 -26.81 -1.96 -18.24
N ASP A 8 -27.28 -3.19 -18.45
CA ASP A 8 -26.44 -4.39 -18.38
C ASP A 8 -25.35 -4.38 -19.45
N GLU A 9 -25.69 -4.04 -20.69
CA GLU A 9 -24.71 -3.91 -21.79
C GLU A 9 -23.69 -2.81 -21.53
N LEU A 10 -24.14 -1.64 -21.03
CA LEU A 10 -23.26 -0.53 -20.68
C LEU A 10 -22.28 -0.93 -19.57
N THR A 11 -22.78 -1.53 -18.50
CA THR A 11 -21.93 -1.95 -17.37
C THR A 11 -20.96 -3.06 -17.74
N GLN A 12 -21.34 -3.99 -18.63
CA GLN A 12 -20.42 -4.99 -19.17
C GLN A 12 -19.26 -4.35 -19.94
N ARG A 13 -19.55 -3.37 -20.81
CA ARG A 13 -18.50 -2.63 -21.55
C ARG A 13 -17.60 -1.84 -20.61
N LEU A 14 -18.17 -1.15 -19.62
CA LEU A 14 -17.40 -0.41 -18.61
C LEU A 14 -16.50 -1.32 -17.77
N ARG A 15 -16.95 -2.52 -17.39
CA ARG A 15 -16.09 -3.53 -16.73
C ARG A 15 -14.90 -3.89 -17.62
N GLY A 16 -15.17 -4.17 -18.91
CA GLY A 16 -14.12 -4.47 -19.89
C GLY A 16 -13.11 -3.34 -20.04
N SER A 17 -13.55 -2.08 -20.12
CA SER A 17 -12.67 -0.91 -20.16
C SER A 17 -11.93 -0.68 -18.84
N GLY A 18 -12.57 -0.98 -17.71
CA GLY A 18 -12.01 -0.83 -16.37
C GLY A 18 -10.71 -1.62 -16.17
N ASP A 19 -10.62 -2.82 -16.73
CA ASP A 19 -9.40 -3.66 -16.69
C ASP A 19 -8.16 -3.00 -17.33
N TRP A 20 -8.39 -2.02 -18.22
CA TRP A 20 -7.34 -1.28 -18.92
C TRP A 20 -7.06 0.06 -18.23
N VAL A 21 -8.11 0.83 -17.95
CA VAL A 21 -7.98 2.24 -17.55
C VAL A 21 -7.81 2.42 -16.04
N ALA A 22 -8.54 1.66 -15.22
CA ALA A 22 -8.60 1.92 -13.78
C ALA A 22 -7.22 1.80 -13.09
N PRO A 23 -6.41 0.76 -13.36
CA PRO A 23 -5.08 0.66 -12.79
C PRO A 23 -4.11 1.75 -13.28
N ILE A 24 -4.27 2.25 -14.51
CA ILE A 24 -3.42 3.34 -15.03
C ILE A 24 -3.70 4.63 -14.26
N GLY A 25 -4.97 4.99 -14.06
CA GLY A 25 -5.34 6.19 -13.33
C GLY A 25 -4.74 6.21 -11.92
N LEU A 26 -4.86 5.09 -11.20
CA LEU A 26 -4.25 4.93 -9.88
C LEU A 26 -2.72 5.00 -9.92
N ARG A 27 -2.08 4.29 -10.87
CA ARG A 27 -0.61 4.28 -11.01
C ARG A 27 -0.05 5.65 -11.31
N LEU A 28 -0.63 6.39 -12.26
CA LEU A 28 -0.13 7.71 -12.66
C LEU A 28 -0.32 8.75 -11.55
N LEU A 29 -1.46 8.72 -10.86
CA LEU A 29 -1.71 9.62 -9.73
C LEU A 29 -0.71 9.36 -8.59
N LEU A 30 -0.57 8.09 -8.16
CA LEU A 30 0.38 7.74 -7.11
C LEU A 30 1.83 8.01 -7.54
N ALA A 31 2.19 7.72 -8.79
CA ALA A 31 3.53 7.99 -9.29
C ALA A 31 3.84 9.49 -9.27
N TYR A 32 2.90 10.35 -9.64
CA TYR A 32 3.09 11.80 -9.59
C TYR A 32 3.36 12.29 -8.15
N GLU A 33 2.52 11.87 -7.21
CA GLU A 33 2.65 12.28 -5.80
C GLU A 33 3.96 11.79 -5.17
N PHE A 34 4.29 10.51 -5.34
CA PHE A 34 5.52 9.95 -4.78
C PHE A 34 6.78 10.44 -5.52
N TRP A 35 6.72 10.69 -6.83
CA TRP A 35 7.84 11.33 -7.53
C TRP A 35 8.09 12.73 -6.98
N THR A 36 7.04 13.52 -6.81
CA THR A 36 7.14 14.88 -6.29
C THR A 36 7.71 14.88 -4.87
N ALA A 37 7.23 13.98 -4.01
CA ALA A 37 7.74 13.83 -2.65
C ALA A 37 9.22 13.38 -2.63
N GLY A 38 9.57 12.35 -3.40
CA GLY A 38 10.92 11.80 -3.43
C GLY A 38 11.93 12.76 -4.07
N HIS A 39 11.56 13.41 -5.19
CA HIS A 39 12.38 14.43 -5.82
C HIS A 39 12.57 15.64 -4.89
N GLY A 40 11.53 16.05 -4.16
CA GLY A 40 11.65 17.07 -3.12
C GLY A 40 12.72 16.72 -2.09
N LYS A 41 12.73 15.48 -1.58
CA LYS A 41 13.77 15.00 -0.66
C LYS A 41 15.15 14.95 -1.31
N PHE A 42 15.23 14.49 -2.55
CA PHE A 42 16.48 14.46 -3.31
C PHE A 42 17.13 15.84 -3.44
N THR A 43 16.33 16.89 -3.68
CA THR A 43 16.84 18.28 -3.79
C THR A 43 17.35 18.86 -2.46
N VAL A 44 16.92 18.34 -1.31
CA VAL A 44 17.44 18.77 0.00
C VAL A 44 18.87 18.28 0.21
N GLY A 45 19.20 17.09 -0.30
CA GLY A 45 20.54 16.52 -0.25
C GLY A 45 20.58 15.06 0.22
N THR A 46 21.79 14.51 0.30
CA THR A 46 22.03 13.11 0.69
C THR A 46 22.01 12.90 2.20
N GLU A 47 22.22 13.95 2.98
CA GLU A 47 22.16 13.90 4.44
C GLU A 47 20.75 14.21 4.93
N ALA A 48 20.33 13.50 5.97
CA ALA A 48 19.04 13.70 6.59
C ALA A 48 18.98 15.11 7.21
N PRO A 49 18.00 15.95 6.85
CA PRO A 49 17.86 17.27 7.44
C PRO A 49 17.45 17.18 8.91
N ARG A 50 17.76 18.22 9.70
CA ARG A 50 17.51 18.24 11.16
C ARG A 50 16.09 17.86 11.57
N TRP A 51 15.08 18.29 10.81
CA TRP A 51 13.68 17.95 11.09
C TRP A 51 13.37 16.46 10.91
N PHE A 52 14.15 15.74 10.09
CA PHE A 52 14.00 14.30 9.87
C PHE A 52 14.79 13.48 10.90
N VAL A 53 15.96 13.97 11.32
CA VAL A 53 16.79 13.29 12.33
C VAL A 53 16.08 13.13 13.67
N ASN A 54 15.21 14.08 14.04
CA ASN A 54 14.49 14.09 15.30
C ASN A 54 13.16 13.29 15.26
N GLN A 55 12.92 12.50 14.21
CA GLN A 55 11.70 11.69 14.11
C GLN A 55 11.86 10.33 14.78
N ASP A 56 10.83 9.92 15.51
CA ASP A 56 10.77 8.62 16.17
C ASP A 56 10.26 7.56 15.17
N PHE A 57 11.18 6.93 14.46
CA PHE A 57 10.84 5.86 13.53
C PHE A 57 10.46 4.57 14.27
N VAL A 58 9.36 3.97 13.85
CA VAL A 58 8.89 2.66 14.35
C VAL A 58 9.89 1.54 14.01
N PHE A 59 9.93 0.48 14.82
CA PHE A 59 10.71 -0.73 14.52
C PHE A 59 10.28 -1.34 13.16
N PRO A 60 11.21 -1.88 12.34
CA PRO A 60 12.66 -1.93 12.54
C PRO A 60 13.39 -0.66 12.06
N PHE A 61 12.68 0.32 11.49
CA PHE A 61 13.28 1.53 10.92
C PHE A 61 13.97 2.42 11.98
N GLY A 62 13.52 2.36 13.23
CA GLY A 62 14.22 2.99 14.37
C GLY A 62 15.60 2.40 14.67
N LEU A 63 15.95 1.23 14.13
CA LEU A 63 17.30 0.65 14.24
C LEU A 63 18.29 1.24 13.21
N LEU A 64 17.77 1.90 12.19
CA LEU A 64 18.58 2.48 11.11
C LEU A 64 18.99 3.91 11.46
N SER A 65 20.13 4.35 10.92
CA SER A 65 20.51 5.76 11.04
C SER A 65 19.53 6.65 10.28
N ALA A 66 19.37 7.90 10.73
CA ALA A 66 18.52 8.88 10.05
C ALA A 66 18.91 9.04 8.56
N ASN A 67 20.22 9.03 8.25
CA ASN A 67 20.70 9.10 6.87
C ASN A 67 20.29 7.88 6.04
N MET A 68 20.28 6.68 6.63
CA MET A 68 19.81 5.47 5.94
C MET A 68 18.30 5.54 5.68
N ASN A 69 17.50 5.92 6.68
CA ASN A 69 16.06 6.13 6.50
C ASN A 69 15.77 7.20 5.44
N TRP A 70 16.52 8.30 5.44
CA TRP A 70 16.42 9.38 4.46
C TRP A 70 16.73 8.91 3.04
N PHE A 71 17.83 8.17 2.88
CA PHE A 71 18.20 7.55 1.61
C PHE A 71 17.11 6.60 1.11
N MET A 72 16.65 5.69 1.97
CA MET A 72 15.65 4.67 1.61
C MET A 72 14.31 5.27 1.22
N VAL A 73 13.81 6.27 1.97
CA VAL A 73 12.53 6.91 1.62
C VAL A 73 12.63 7.71 0.33
N THR A 74 13.73 8.46 0.14
CA THR A 74 13.94 9.27 -1.07
C THR A 74 13.97 8.41 -2.33
N TRP A 75 14.84 7.40 -2.35
CA TRP A 75 14.97 6.52 -3.51
C TRP A 75 13.80 5.54 -3.64
N GLY A 76 13.24 5.07 -2.53
CA GLY A 76 12.08 4.20 -2.51
C GLY A 76 10.87 4.86 -3.19
N GLU A 77 10.57 6.11 -2.86
CA GLU A 77 9.49 6.87 -3.48
C GLU A 77 9.76 7.12 -4.98
N MET A 78 10.96 7.54 -5.35
CA MET A 78 11.30 7.85 -6.74
C MET A 78 11.32 6.62 -7.65
N LEU A 79 11.95 5.53 -7.22
CA LEU A 79 12.01 4.29 -8.00
C LEU A 79 10.64 3.64 -8.10
N ALA A 80 9.85 3.67 -7.02
CA ALA A 80 8.47 3.19 -7.05
C ALA A 80 7.63 4.01 -8.03
N ALA A 81 7.76 5.34 -8.05
CA ALA A 81 7.04 6.18 -8.99
C ALA A 81 7.33 5.81 -10.46
N ILE A 82 8.62 5.65 -10.82
CA ILE A 82 9.00 5.21 -12.17
C ILE A 82 8.41 3.84 -12.49
N ALA A 83 8.53 2.88 -11.55
CA ALA A 83 8.03 1.53 -11.72
C ALA A 83 6.50 1.50 -11.87
N LEU A 84 5.77 2.35 -11.13
CA LEU A 84 4.32 2.50 -11.26
C LEU A 84 3.93 3.08 -12.62
N VAL A 85 4.64 4.09 -13.16
CA VAL A 85 4.36 4.60 -14.51
C VAL A 85 4.48 3.49 -15.55
N LEU A 86 5.55 2.71 -15.49
CA LEU A 86 5.79 1.59 -16.39
C LEU A 86 4.83 0.41 -16.14
N GLY A 87 4.29 0.29 -14.92
CA GLY A 87 3.59 -0.90 -14.46
C GLY A 87 4.54 -2.11 -14.40
N LEU A 88 5.76 -1.90 -13.89
CA LEU A 88 6.79 -2.91 -13.75
C LEU A 88 6.97 -3.28 -12.28
N PHE A 89 6.88 -4.56 -11.96
CA PHE A 89 6.87 -5.07 -10.58
C PHE A 89 5.87 -4.33 -9.69
N THR A 90 4.68 -4.07 -10.22
CA THR A 90 3.69 -3.15 -9.62
C THR A 90 3.36 -3.54 -8.19
N ARG A 91 3.17 -4.84 -7.90
CA ARG A 91 2.84 -5.32 -6.54
C ARG A 91 3.97 -5.08 -5.54
N PHE A 92 5.21 -5.29 -5.98
CA PHE A 92 6.38 -5.06 -5.13
C PHE A 92 6.49 -3.58 -4.77
N PHE A 93 6.47 -2.68 -5.76
CA PHE A 93 6.58 -1.25 -5.49
C PHE A 93 5.35 -0.67 -4.79
N ALA A 94 4.14 -1.14 -5.10
CA ALA A 94 2.94 -0.76 -4.36
C ALA A 94 3.03 -1.18 -2.88
N PHE A 95 3.52 -2.38 -2.59
CA PHE A 95 3.72 -2.83 -1.21
C PHE A 95 4.83 -2.03 -0.51
N SER A 96 5.93 -1.70 -1.19
CA SER A 96 6.97 -0.81 -0.64
C SER A 96 6.41 0.58 -0.32
N LEU A 97 5.56 1.15 -1.20
CA LEU A 97 4.88 2.42 -0.94
C LEU A 97 3.88 2.33 0.21
N LEU A 98 3.20 1.19 0.38
CA LEU A 98 2.35 0.94 1.56
C LEU A 98 3.19 1.06 2.84
N VAL A 99 4.34 0.38 2.89
CA VAL A 99 5.23 0.43 4.05
C VAL A 99 5.76 1.85 4.29
N ILE A 100 6.28 2.52 3.26
CA ILE A 100 6.75 3.92 3.35
C ILE A 100 5.65 4.83 3.89
N THR A 101 4.43 4.70 3.37
CA THR A 101 3.30 5.55 3.77
C THR A 101 2.90 5.29 5.21
N VAL A 102 2.85 4.03 5.66
CA VAL A 102 2.52 3.70 7.05
C VAL A 102 3.57 4.23 8.02
N VAL A 103 4.86 4.08 7.70
CA VAL A 103 5.95 4.61 8.53
C VAL A 103 5.89 6.14 8.58
N ALA A 104 5.63 6.80 7.45
CA ALA A 104 5.45 8.25 7.40
C ALA A 104 4.24 8.68 8.25
N ILE A 105 3.12 7.95 8.19
CA ILE A 105 1.97 8.25 9.04
C ILE A 105 2.37 8.14 10.51
N ALA A 106 2.91 6.99 10.92
CA ALA A 106 3.27 6.72 12.30
C ALA A 106 4.27 7.73 12.87
N ALA A 107 5.27 8.13 12.08
CA ALA A 107 6.33 9.02 12.54
C ALA A 107 5.91 10.51 12.54
N VAL A 108 5.17 10.98 11.52
CA VAL A 108 4.98 12.44 11.33
C VAL A 108 3.52 12.91 11.22
N HIS A 109 2.55 12.03 11.00
CA HIS A 109 1.14 12.42 10.78
C HIS A 109 0.16 11.89 11.82
N TRP A 110 0.54 10.91 12.61
CA TRP A 110 -0.30 10.29 13.63
C TRP A 110 -0.41 11.20 14.86
N PRO A 111 -1.57 11.24 15.55
CA PRO A 111 -1.70 11.94 16.83
C PRO A 111 -0.68 11.44 17.85
N ALA A 112 -0.20 12.35 18.71
CA ALA A 112 0.67 12.01 19.83
C ALA A 112 -0.02 11.10 20.86
N SER A 113 -1.32 11.33 21.08
CA SER A 113 -2.18 10.57 21.99
C SER A 113 -3.63 10.66 21.51
N TRP A 114 -4.43 9.64 21.83
CA TRP A 114 -5.87 9.66 21.63
C TRP A 114 -6.53 8.59 22.51
N ASP A 115 -7.66 8.92 23.13
CA ASP A 115 -8.42 8.05 24.04
C ASP A 115 -9.75 7.56 23.42
N SER A 116 -10.11 8.09 22.26
CA SER A 116 -11.33 7.69 21.54
C SER A 116 -11.17 7.79 20.03
N LEU A 117 -12.02 7.06 19.30
CA LEU A 117 -12.07 7.17 17.84
C LEU A 117 -12.51 8.57 17.37
N GLY A 118 -13.30 9.28 18.17
CA GLY A 118 -13.69 10.66 17.88
C GLY A 118 -12.47 11.58 17.90
N GLN A 119 -11.65 11.47 18.94
CA GLN A 119 -10.41 12.23 19.06
C GLN A 119 -9.39 11.88 17.97
N LEU A 120 -9.25 10.58 17.65
CA LEU A 120 -8.41 10.15 16.52
C LEU A 120 -8.88 10.79 15.20
N TRP A 121 -10.19 10.92 15.00
CA TRP A 121 -10.77 11.46 13.77
C TRP A 121 -10.47 12.96 13.57
N GLU A 122 -10.18 13.72 14.62
CA GLU A 122 -9.72 15.12 14.52
C GLU A 122 -8.45 15.23 13.67
N GLY A 123 -7.56 14.23 13.78
CA GLY A 123 -6.33 14.12 12.99
C GLY A 123 -6.54 13.78 11.52
N TYR A 124 -7.76 13.40 11.11
CA TYR A 124 -8.13 13.20 9.71
C TYR A 124 -8.29 14.54 8.99
N SER A 125 -7.20 15.30 8.91
CA SER A 125 -7.11 16.63 8.32
C SER A 125 -5.99 16.68 7.27
N VAL A 126 -6.10 17.61 6.33
CA VAL A 126 -5.01 17.94 5.39
C VAL A 126 -3.94 18.77 6.09
N SER A 127 -4.37 19.72 6.91
CA SER A 127 -3.50 20.63 7.63
C SER A 127 -3.13 20.07 9.01
N ARG A 128 -1.97 20.48 9.52
CA ARG A 128 -1.51 20.14 10.88
C ARG A 128 -2.56 20.59 11.90
N VAL A 129 -3.12 19.67 12.66
CA VAL A 129 -4.05 19.96 13.75
C VAL A 129 -3.29 19.93 15.08
N VAL A 130 -3.40 21.02 15.85
CA VAL A 130 -2.86 21.13 17.20
C VAL A 130 -3.96 21.67 18.09
N GLU A 131 -4.24 20.97 19.18
CA GLU A 131 -5.26 21.34 20.17
C GLU A 131 -4.65 21.20 21.56
N ASP A 132 -4.83 22.22 22.41
CA ASP A 132 -4.22 22.31 23.74
C ASP A 132 -2.70 22.12 23.76
N GLY A 133 -2.03 22.52 22.67
CA GLY A 133 -0.58 22.35 22.50
C GLY A 133 -0.15 20.94 22.08
N GLU A 134 -1.08 20.00 21.94
CA GLU A 134 -0.81 18.63 21.51
C GLU A 134 -1.09 18.43 20.02
N PHE A 135 -0.23 17.68 19.35
CA PHE A 135 -0.42 17.35 17.94
C PHE A 135 -1.49 16.27 17.77
N ARG A 136 -2.59 16.62 17.08
CA ARG A 136 -3.73 15.74 16.82
C ARG A 136 -3.65 14.99 15.50
N GLY A 137 -2.72 15.36 14.63
CA GLY A 137 -2.47 14.67 13.36
C GLY A 137 -2.76 15.51 12.11
N ASN A 138 -2.44 14.93 10.96
CA ASN A 138 -2.79 15.42 9.62
C ASN A 138 -2.70 14.29 8.58
N PHE A 139 -3.26 13.13 8.93
CA PHE A 139 -3.07 11.89 8.16
C PHE A 139 -4.07 11.71 7.01
N ARG A 140 -4.89 12.71 6.65
CA ARG A 140 -5.91 12.56 5.60
C ARG A 140 -5.33 12.16 4.25
N ILE A 141 -4.35 12.90 3.76
CA ILE A 141 -3.71 12.65 2.46
C ILE A 141 -3.02 11.27 2.43
N PRO A 142 -2.12 10.94 3.37
CA PRO A 142 -1.46 9.64 3.32
C PRO A 142 -2.43 8.47 3.54
N PHE A 143 -3.54 8.66 4.28
CA PHE A 143 -4.60 7.65 4.36
C PHE A 143 -5.30 7.41 3.01
N LEU A 144 -5.56 8.47 2.22
CA LEU A 144 -6.04 8.32 0.85
C LEU A 144 -5.03 7.56 -0.02
N PHE A 145 -3.73 7.80 0.17
CA PHE A 145 -2.69 7.04 -0.53
C PHE A 145 -2.74 5.55 -0.18
N LEU A 146 -2.87 5.19 1.10
CA LEU A 146 -3.07 3.79 1.50
C LEU A 146 -4.27 3.16 0.78
N ALA A 147 -5.41 3.84 0.76
CA ALA A 147 -6.61 3.36 0.07
C ALA A 147 -6.40 3.15 -1.44
N MET A 148 -5.62 4.02 -2.10
CA MET A 148 -5.30 3.90 -3.52
C MET A 148 -4.22 2.85 -3.83
N ILE A 149 -3.30 2.60 -2.89
CA ILE A 149 -2.23 1.61 -3.02
C ILE A 149 -2.79 0.19 -2.91
N LEU A 150 -3.75 -0.07 -2.02
CA LEU A 150 -4.29 -1.42 -1.79
C LEU A 150 -4.80 -2.12 -3.07
N PRO A 151 -5.57 -1.46 -3.97
CA PRO A 151 -5.92 -2.02 -5.26
C PRO A 151 -4.71 -2.47 -6.09
N LEU A 152 -3.59 -1.73 -6.06
CA LEU A 152 -2.38 -2.11 -6.80
C LEU A 152 -1.64 -3.28 -6.14
N VAL A 153 -1.67 -3.39 -4.80
CA VAL A 153 -1.11 -4.55 -4.08
C VAL A 153 -1.89 -5.82 -4.45
N PHE A 154 -3.22 -5.78 -4.43
CA PHE A 154 -4.05 -6.96 -4.67
C PHE A 154 -4.27 -7.26 -6.16
N TRP A 155 -4.63 -6.26 -6.97
CA TRP A 155 -4.96 -6.43 -8.39
C TRP A 155 -3.78 -6.22 -9.35
N GLY A 156 -2.71 -5.54 -8.93
CA GLY A 156 -1.53 -5.30 -9.76
C GLY A 156 -1.70 -4.15 -10.77
N GLY A 157 -0.82 -4.11 -11.78
CA GLY A 157 -0.71 -2.96 -12.71
C GLY A 157 -1.74 -2.89 -13.84
N GLY A 158 -2.62 -3.90 -13.97
CA GLY A 158 -3.62 -3.97 -15.04
C GLY A 158 -3.07 -4.43 -16.40
N LYS A 159 -3.93 -4.44 -17.43
CA LYS A 159 -3.57 -4.95 -18.78
C LYS A 159 -2.54 -4.09 -19.51
N LEU A 160 -2.52 -2.78 -19.27
CA LEU A 160 -1.55 -1.84 -19.81
C LEU A 160 -0.36 -1.64 -18.87
N SER A 161 0.35 -2.72 -18.57
CA SER A 161 1.52 -2.72 -17.71
C SER A 161 2.62 -3.59 -18.31
N LEU A 162 3.89 -3.29 -17.99
CA LEU A 162 4.99 -4.18 -18.33
C LEU A 162 4.85 -5.54 -17.63
N ASP A 163 4.27 -5.61 -16.43
CA ASP A 163 3.94 -6.87 -15.76
C ASP A 163 3.07 -7.78 -16.64
N HIS A 164 2.00 -7.22 -17.21
CA HIS A 164 1.11 -7.96 -18.11
C HIS A 164 1.83 -8.39 -19.39
N LEU A 165 2.62 -7.50 -19.99
CA LEU A 165 3.42 -7.80 -21.17
C LEU A 165 4.40 -8.95 -20.91
N LEU A 166 5.12 -8.93 -19.77
CA LEU A 166 6.08 -9.96 -19.39
C LEU A 166 5.41 -11.33 -19.25
N VAL A 167 4.21 -11.40 -18.66
CA VAL A 167 3.44 -12.66 -18.56
C VAL A 167 3.12 -13.22 -19.95
N LYS A 168 2.69 -12.36 -20.89
CA LYS A 168 2.43 -12.77 -22.28
C LYS A 168 3.69 -13.21 -23.02
N LEU A 169 4.77 -12.44 -22.93
CA LEU A 169 6.04 -12.74 -23.61
C LEU A 169 6.65 -14.06 -23.12
N THR A 170 6.41 -14.41 -21.86
CA THR A 170 6.85 -15.67 -21.26
C THR A 170 5.83 -16.82 -21.42
N ARG A 171 4.79 -16.64 -22.24
CA ARG A 171 3.75 -17.63 -22.56
C ARG A 171 3.01 -18.18 -21.33
N ARG A 172 2.83 -17.33 -20.32
CA ARG A 172 2.12 -17.65 -19.07
C ARG A 172 0.71 -17.05 -19.05
N ASP A 173 0.08 -16.91 -20.21
CA ASP A 173 -1.22 -16.24 -20.36
C ASP A 173 -2.33 -16.84 -19.49
N GLY A 174 -2.24 -18.13 -19.15
CA GLY A 174 -3.16 -18.80 -18.23
C GLY A 174 -3.21 -18.13 -16.85
N LEU A 175 -2.06 -17.63 -16.35
CA LEU A 175 -1.98 -16.97 -15.04
C LEU A 175 -2.77 -15.65 -14.97
N LEU A 176 -3.11 -15.03 -16.11
CA LEU A 176 -3.81 -13.75 -16.14
C LEU A 176 -5.27 -13.86 -15.68
N ASN A 177 -5.88 -15.03 -15.84
CA ASN A 177 -7.28 -15.27 -15.49
C ASN A 177 -7.44 -16.20 -14.27
N GLU A 178 -6.36 -16.86 -13.83
CA GLU A 178 -6.38 -17.70 -12.64
C GLU A 178 -6.60 -16.87 -11.37
N ARG A 179 -7.70 -17.15 -10.66
CA ARG A 179 -7.98 -16.62 -9.33
C ARG A 179 -8.09 -17.78 -8.36
N ARG A 180 -7.38 -17.70 -7.24
CA ARG A 180 -7.46 -18.66 -6.13
C ARG A 180 -8.06 -17.94 -4.93
N GLU A 181 -9.25 -18.37 -4.54
CA GLU A 181 -10.01 -17.82 -3.41
C GLU A 181 -9.99 -18.82 -2.24
N ASP A 182 -8.78 -19.25 -1.87
CA ASP A 182 -8.54 -20.21 -0.79
C ASP A 182 -8.16 -19.52 0.53
N LEU A 183 -8.07 -20.28 1.61
CA LEU A 183 -7.65 -19.77 2.93
C LEU A 183 -6.27 -19.11 2.88
N PHE A 184 -5.40 -19.54 1.97
CA PHE A 184 -4.07 -18.95 1.81
C PHE A 184 -4.17 -17.53 1.24
N ALA A 185 -5.05 -17.30 0.26
CA ALA A 185 -5.33 -15.96 -0.27
C ALA A 185 -5.88 -15.02 0.83
N PHE A 186 -6.79 -15.49 1.67
CA PHE A 186 -7.29 -14.70 2.81
C PHE A 186 -6.21 -14.47 3.87
N GLY A 187 -5.31 -15.44 4.10
CA GLY A 187 -4.14 -15.27 4.97
C GLY A 187 -3.21 -14.16 4.48
N LEU A 188 -2.90 -14.13 3.19
CA LEU A 188 -2.10 -13.06 2.58
C LEU A 188 -2.80 -11.69 2.64
N ALA A 189 -4.13 -11.64 2.46
CA ALA A 189 -4.89 -10.41 2.61
C ALA A 189 -4.81 -9.87 4.05
N ALA A 190 -5.01 -10.74 5.04
CA ALA A 190 -4.86 -10.40 6.45
C ALA A 190 -3.42 -9.95 6.79
N LEU A 191 -2.40 -10.57 6.18
CA LEU A 191 -1.00 -10.16 6.35
C LEU A 191 -0.77 -8.72 5.87
N VAL A 192 -1.20 -8.40 4.65
CA VAL A 192 -1.02 -7.07 4.06
C VAL A 192 -1.70 -6.00 4.90
N VAL A 193 -2.96 -6.23 5.31
CA VAL A 193 -3.71 -5.26 6.13
C VAL A 193 -3.16 -5.18 7.55
N GLY A 194 -2.74 -6.31 8.13
CA GLY A 194 -2.11 -6.38 9.45
C GLY A 194 -0.80 -5.58 9.50
N LEU A 195 0.09 -5.77 8.54
CA LEU A 195 1.31 -4.97 8.40
C LEU A 195 1.01 -3.49 8.16
N GLY A 196 -0.07 -3.18 7.44
CA GLY A 196 -0.50 -1.81 7.19
C GLY A 196 -1.06 -1.07 8.40
N THR A 197 -1.48 -1.80 9.45
CA THR A 197 -2.18 -1.22 10.61
C THR A 197 -1.46 -1.40 11.93
N VAL A 198 -0.51 -2.34 12.05
CA VAL A 198 0.18 -2.66 13.30
C VAL A 198 0.92 -1.47 13.94
N TYR A 199 1.38 -0.51 13.13
CA TYR A 199 2.05 0.69 13.63
C TYR A 199 1.10 1.83 14.00
N LEU A 200 -0.16 1.78 13.53
CA LEU A 200 -1.15 2.85 13.73
C LEU A 200 -2.14 2.48 14.83
N ILE A 201 -2.68 1.27 14.77
CA ILE A 201 -3.61 0.68 15.74
C ILE A 201 -3.09 -0.73 16.06
N PRO A 202 -2.13 -0.87 17.00
CA PRO A 202 -1.43 -2.13 17.23
C PRO A 202 -2.36 -3.32 17.54
N SER A 203 -3.43 -3.11 18.30
CA SER A 203 -4.38 -4.16 18.65
C SER A 203 -5.05 -4.78 17.41
N TRP A 204 -5.43 -3.95 16.42
CA TRP A 204 -6.04 -4.42 15.18
C TRP A 204 -5.01 -5.10 14.29
N GLY A 205 -3.82 -4.50 14.16
CA GLY A 205 -2.74 -5.09 13.37
C GLY A 205 -2.32 -6.46 13.91
N ILE A 206 -2.15 -6.60 15.23
CA ILE A 206 -1.79 -7.88 15.87
C ILE A 206 -2.86 -8.94 15.60
N VAL A 207 -4.16 -8.62 15.79
CA VAL A 207 -5.25 -9.57 15.51
C VAL A 207 -5.21 -10.05 14.07
N LEU A 208 -5.02 -9.14 13.10
CA LEU A 208 -4.93 -9.50 11.69
C LEU A 208 -3.69 -10.35 11.38
N LEU A 209 -2.55 -10.06 12.00
CA LEU A 209 -1.33 -10.85 11.85
C LEU A 209 -1.48 -12.26 12.44
N LEU A 210 -2.18 -12.41 13.56
CA LEU A 210 -2.51 -13.71 14.14
C LEU A 210 -3.47 -14.51 13.24
N ILE A 211 -4.50 -13.87 12.70
CA ILE A 211 -5.41 -14.48 11.70
C ILE A 211 -4.61 -14.95 10.48
N SER A 212 -3.73 -14.09 9.95
CA SER A 212 -2.82 -14.43 8.86
C SER A 212 -1.99 -15.66 9.19
N ALA A 213 -1.31 -15.68 10.34
CA ALA A 213 -0.48 -16.81 10.77
C ALA A 213 -1.29 -18.11 10.88
N GLY A 214 -2.51 -18.06 11.43
CA GLY A 214 -3.40 -19.22 11.51
C GLY A 214 -3.81 -19.76 10.14
N LEU A 215 -4.23 -18.88 9.22
CA LEU A 215 -4.66 -19.26 7.87
C LEU A 215 -3.52 -19.81 7.01
N LEU A 216 -2.35 -19.17 7.06
CA LEU A 216 -1.16 -19.61 6.33
C LEU A 216 -0.58 -20.91 6.92
N GLY A 217 -0.58 -21.05 8.25
CA GLY A 217 -0.12 -22.26 8.92
C GLY A 217 -1.01 -23.47 8.63
N TYR A 218 -2.34 -23.30 8.69
CA TYR A 218 -3.30 -24.36 8.39
C TYR A 218 -3.18 -24.86 6.95
N THR A 219 -3.05 -23.94 5.99
CA THR A 219 -2.90 -24.28 4.57
C THR A 219 -1.55 -24.91 4.25
N GLY A 220 -0.48 -24.45 4.89
CA GLY A 220 0.84 -25.09 4.83
C GLY A 220 0.77 -26.54 5.29
N TYR A 221 0.18 -26.79 6.46
CA TYR A 221 0.01 -28.13 7.02
C TYR A 221 -0.79 -29.06 6.10
N GLY A 222 -1.91 -28.58 5.54
CA GLY A 222 -2.73 -29.36 4.60
C GLY A 222 -1.96 -29.81 3.35
N ARG A 223 -1.09 -28.95 2.80
CA ARG A 223 -0.25 -29.32 1.64
C ARG A 223 0.86 -30.32 1.98
N TYR A 224 1.39 -30.32 3.21
CA TYR A 224 2.35 -31.32 3.66
C TYR A 224 1.71 -32.68 3.94
N ALA A 225 0.47 -32.71 4.46
CA ALA A 225 -0.24 -33.95 4.76
C ALA A 225 -0.72 -34.72 3.51
N GLU A 226 -0.84 -34.05 2.36
CA GLU A 226 -1.29 -34.64 1.08
C GLU A 226 -0.15 -35.19 0.20
N GLN A 227 1.13 -35.02 0.59
CA GLN A 227 2.24 -35.62 -0.15
C GLN A 227 2.45 -37.08 0.30
N PRO A 228 2.38 -38.08 -0.60
CA PRO A 228 2.73 -39.45 -0.25
C PRO A 228 4.23 -39.52 0.10
N ALA A 229 4.54 -40.26 1.17
CA ALA A 229 5.90 -40.52 1.65
C ALA A 229 6.75 -41.30 0.64
#